data_AF-A0A9D6TNI7-F1
#
_entry.id   AF-A0A9D6TNI7-F1
#
_cell.length_a   1.000
_cell.length_b   1.000
_cell.length_c   1.000
_cell.angle_alpha   90.00
_cell.angle_beta   90.00
_cell.angle_gamma   90.00
#
_symmetry.space_group_name_H-M   'P 1'
#
loop_
_entity.id
_entity.type
_entity.pdbx_description
1 polymer ?
#
loop_
_entity_poly.entity_id
_entity_poly.type
_entity_poly.pdbx_seq_one_letter_code
_entity_poly.pdbx_strand_id
1 'polypeptide(L)' 'METAAHPLHLSVENYLKSEADGQVRHEYVGGRIHAMAGTSEQHNLIAGNVFNAFFNHLRGGPCKT' A
#
# COMPACT_ATOMS: atom_id res chain seq x y z
N MET A 1 10.48 -29.88 9.12
CA MET A 1 11.61 -28.95 8.97
C MET A 1 11.01 -27.59 8.71
N GLU A 2 10.92 -26.76 9.75
CA GLU A 2 10.25 -25.47 9.72
C GLU A 2 11.32 -24.39 9.87
N THR A 3 11.79 -23.86 8.75
CA THR A 3 12.67 -22.70 8.72
C THR A 3 11.81 -21.45 8.79
N ALA A 4 11.37 -21.10 10.00
CA ALA A 4 10.86 -19.76 10.28
C ALA A 4 12.06 -18.79 10.20
N ALA A 5 12.27 -18.23 9.01
CA ALA A 5 13.23 -17.15 8.82
C ALA A 5 12.92 -16.05 9.85
N HIS A 6 13.91 -15.68 10.67
CA HIS A 6 13.80 -14.49 11.51
C HIS A 6 13.37 -13.32 10.62
N PRO A 7 12.28 -12.60 10.96
CA PRO A 7 11.86 -11.46 10.17
C PRO A 7 12.98 -10.43 10.26
N LEU A 8 13.79 -10.35 9.22
CA LEU A 8 14.78 -9.30 9.04
C LEU A 8 14.00 -7.99 9.13
N HIS A 9 14.25 -7.23 10.20
CA HIS A 9 13.73 -5.88 10.32
C HIS A 9 14.31 -5.06 9.17
N LEU A 10 13.53 -4.87 8.11
CA LEU A 10 13.94 -4.16 6.91
C LEU A 10 13.90 -2.66 7.21
N SER A 11 14.89 -1.88 6.76
CA SER A 11 14.79 -0.42 6.85
C SER A 11 13.82 0.11 5.81
N VAL A 12 13.20 1.26 6.09
CA VAL A 12 12.30 1.92 5.13
C VAL A 12 13.02 2.22 3.80
N GLU A 13 14.28 2.65 3.85
CA GLU A 13 15.06 2.92 2.64
C GLU A 13 15.26 1.68 1.78
N ASN A 14 15.57 0.54 2.39
CA ASN A 14 15.75 -0.71 1.65
C ASN A 14 14.41 -1.23 1.10
N TYR A 15 13.33 -1.07 1.85
CA TYR A 15 11.97 -1.36 1.37
C TYR A 15 11.62 -0.52 0.12
N LEU A 16 11.83 0.79 0.17
CA LEU A 16 11.52 1.67 -0.96
C LEU A 16 12.36 1.35 -2.20
N LYS A 17 13.64 1.00 -2.02
CA LYS A 17 14.50 0.52 -3.12
C LYS A 17 13.97 -0.77 -3.71
N SER A 18 13.54 -1.73 -2.90
CA SER A 18 12.98 -2.99 -3.40
C SER A 18 11.62 -2.82 -4.08
N GLU A 19 10.78 -1.89 -3.60
CA GLU A 19 9.45 -1.65 -4.21
C GLU A 19 9.54 -0.98 -5.58
N ALA A 20 10.56 -0.16 -5.83
CA ALA A 20 10.71 0.55 -7.10
C ALA A 20 10.80 -0.38 -8.31
N ASP A 21 11.48 -1.52 -8.14
CA ASP A 21 11.71 -2.52 -9.20
C ASP A 21 10.85 -3.79 -9.02
N GLY A 22 9.97 -3.81 -8.01
CA GLY A 22 9.19 -4.98 -7.62
C GLY A 22 7.99 -5.26 -8.53
N GLN A 23 7.81 -6.53 -8.93
CA GLN A 23 6.62 -6.96 -9.69
C GLN A 23 5.38 -7.16 -8.79
N VAL A 24 5.62 -7.49 -7.53
CA VAL A 24 4.59 -7.63 -6.50
C VAL A 24 4.67 -6.41 -5.60
N ARG A 25 3.52 -5.78 -5.35
CA ARG A 25 3.45 -4.68 -4.38
C ARG A 25 3.41 -5.24 -2.97
N HIS A 26 4.11 -4.59 -2.06
CA HIS A 26 4.10 -4.96 -0.65
C HIS A 26 3.61 -3.81 0.24
N GLU A 27 3.20 -4.16 1.44
CA GLU A 27 2.95 -3.24 2.55
C GLU A 27 4.07 -3.38 3.58
N TYR A 28 4.65 -2.25 3.99
CA TYR A 28 5.64 -2.19 5.06
C TYR A 28 4.98 -1.81 6.39
N VAL A 29 5.01 -2.72 7.36
CA VAL A 29 4.42 -2.54 8.69
C VAL A 29 5.47 -2.88 9.75
N GLY A 30 5.98 -1.86 10.46
CA GLY A 30 6.87 -2.04 11.61
C GLY A 30 8.15 -2.83 11.30
N GLY A 31 8.80 -2.60 10.15
CA GLY A 31 10.01 -3.34 9.76
C GLY A 31 9.76 -4.61 8.95
N ARG A 32 8.50 -4.93 8.65
CA ARG A 32 8.10 -6.17 7.98
C ARG A 32 7.39 -5.86 6.68
N ILE A 33 7.61 -6.67 5.65
CA ILE A 33 6.92 -6.58 4.36
C ILE A 33 5.85 -7.66 4.24
N HIS A 34 4.71 -7.30 3.69
CA HIS A 34 3.57 -8.18 3.43
C HIS A 34 3.17 -8.02 1.97
N ALA A 35 3.03 -9.12 1.22
CA ALA A 35 2.53 -9.02 -0.15
C ALA A 35 1.09 -8.48 -0.13
N MET A 36 0.83 -7.44 -0.91
CA MET A 36 -0.52 -6.91 -1.04
C MET A 36 -1.41 -7.93 -1.74
N ALA A 37 -2.67 -8.02 -1.31
CA ALA A 37 -3.68 -8.70 -2.09
C ALA A 37 -3.86 -7.98 -3.44
N GLY A 38 -4.08 -8.74 -4.50
CA GLY A 38 -4.50 -8.18 -5.78
C GLY A 38 -5.82 -7.41 -5.62
N THR A 39 -6.08 -6.50 -6.54
CA THR A 39 -7.36 -5.76 -6.59
C THR A 39 -8.30 -6.40 -7.61
N SER A 40 -9.59 -6.49 -7.28
CA SER A 40 -10.63 -6.81 -8.26
C SER A 40 -11.19 -5.55 -8.89
N GLU A 41 -11.84 -5.68 -10.05
CA GLU A 41 -12.55 -4.56 -10.68
C GLU A 41 -13.60 -3.96 -9.74
N GLN A 42 -14.38 -4.80 -9.06
CA GLN A 42 -15.38 -4.37 -8.08
C GLN A 42 -14.74 -3.57 -6.94
N HIS A 43 -13.60 -4.02 -6.42
CA HIS A 43 -12.85 -3.29 -5.40
C HIS A 43 -12.42 -1.91 -5.92
N ASN A 44 -11.89 -1.83 -7.14
CA ASN A 44 -11.50 -0.56 -7.76
C ASN A 44 -12.68 0.41 -7.93
N LEU A 45 -13.84 -0.08 -8.37
CA LEU A 45 -15.04 0.73 -8.56
C LEU A 45 -15.54 1.30 -7.23
N ILE A 46 -15.61 0.47 -6.19
CA ILE A 46 -16.05 0.90 -4.85
C ILE A 46 -15.06 1.93 -4.28
N ALA A 47 -13.76 1.62 -4.31
CA ALA A 47 -12.73 2.52 -3.82
C ALA A 47 -12.72 3.87 -4.56
N GLY A 48 -12.87 3.85 -5.88
CA GLY A 48 -12.94 5.05 -6.71
C GLY A 48 -14.15 5.93 -6.41
N ASN A 49 -15.32 5.34 -6.20
CA ASN A 49 -16.53 6.08 -5.82
C ASN A 49 -16.36 6.78 -4.47
N VAL A 50 -15.78 6.09 -3.48
CA VAL A 50 -15.49 6.66 -2.16
C VAL A 50 -14.46 7.79 -2.28
N PHE A 51 -13.36 7.57 -2.99
CA PHE A 51 -12.34 8.60 -3.23
C PHE A 51 -12.94 9.85 -3.88
N ASN A 52 -13.75 9.69 -4.93
CA ASN A 52 -14.35 10.82 -5.64
C ASN A 52 -15.34 11.61 -4.76
N ALA A 53 -16.10 10.92 -3.90
CA ALA A 53 -16.98 11.59 -2.95
C ALA A 53 -16.21 12.51 -1.99
N PHE A 54 -15.10 12.02 -1.43
CA PHE A 54 -14.24 12.83 -0.56
C PHE A 54 -13.52 13.95 -1.32
N PHE A 55 -12.98 13.65 -2.51
CA PHE A 55 -12.30 14.63 -3.34
C PHE A 55 -13.22 15.82 -3.65
N ASN A 56 -14.45 15.58 -4.06
CA ASN A 56 -15.41 16.64 -4.36
C ASN A 56 -15.83 17.41 -3.10
N HIS A 57 -16.01 16.73 -1.96
CA HIS A 57 -16.37 17.37 -0.70
C HIS A 57 -15.27 18.31 -0.17
N LEU A 58 -14.01 17.91 -0.30
CA LEU A 58 -12.86 18.66 0.23
C LEU A 58 -12.35 19.74 -0.73
N ARG A 59 -12.80 19.75 -1.99
CA ARG A 59 -12.35 20.70 -3.02
C ARG A 59 -12.65 22.14 -2.61
N GLY A 60 -11.63 22.98 -2.65
CA GLY A 60 -11.74 24.40 -2.25
C GLY A 60 -11.73 24.62 -0.74
N GLY A 61 -11.60 23.55 0.04
CA GLY A 61 -11.41 23.59 1.49
C GLY A 61 -9.94 23.75 1.90
N PRO A 62 -9.65 23.72 3.21
CA PRO A 62 -8.29 23.83 3.75
C PRO A 62 -7.45 22.56 3.51
N CYS A 63 -8.09 21.44 3.17
CA CYS A 63 -7.44 20.19 2.82
C CYS A 63 -7.05 20.21 1.35
N LYS A 64 -5.80 19.80 1.06
CA LYS A 64 -5.34 19.66 -0.32
C LYS A 64 -5.97 18.43 -0.95
N THR A 65 -6.74 18.65 -2.01
CA THR A 65 -7.28 17.62 -2.91
C THR A 65 -6.45 17.52 -4.17
#